data_AF-A0A2A4MZQ1-F1
#
_entry.id   AF-A0A2A4MZQ1-F1
#
_cell.length_a   1.000
_cell.length_b   1.000
_cell.length_c   1.000
_cell.angle_alpha   90.00
_cell.angle_beta   90.00
_cell.angle_gamma   90.00
#
_symmetry.space_group_name_H-M   'P 1'
#
loop_
_entity.id
_entity.type
_entity.pdbx_description
1 polymer ?
#
loop_
_entity_poly.entity_id
_entity_poly.type
_entity_poly.pdbx_seq_one_letter_code
_entity_poly.pdbx_strand_id
1 'polypeptide(L)'
;MSVDELEREDVTSKETAMPYFDEFGRCIPTALTAPAHIESRRYFLAVQPQVDYSEIYNRLNECFGFSEQLSLAAFKQRAEAIIESLRNDDEYSNITQGVAVPFILPKAVYNDIGEALENDYLTAVDKSFHTKFPKYSFVNHSVESLTGKFGVAEGSRHEKLLEAMKQDVVVGYYFPSLLEYSVPAAIEQVGKLSDKFLLAGGFDTAAAFIGSPDLLLRED
;
A
#
# COMPACT_ATOMS: atom_id res chain seq x y z
N MET A 1 2.25 -55.31 38.30
CA MET A 1 3.50 -54.85 37.66
C MET A 1 3.46 -55.36 36.23
N SER A 2 3.52 -54.55 35.18
CA SER A 2 3.96 -53.16 35.06
C SER A 2 2.84 -52.20 34.64
N VAL A 3 3.07 -50.95 34.99
CA VAL A 3 2.29 -49.76 34.65
C VAL A 3 3.15 -49.06 33.60
N ASP A 4 2.88 -49.29 32.32
CA ASP A 4 3.59 -48.59 31.21
C ASP A 4 2.63 -48.37 30.03
N GLU A 5 1.37 -48.03 30.34
CA GLU A 5 0.49 -47.28 29.44
C GLU A 5 0.49 -45.82 29.91
N LEU A 6 1.50 -45.06 29.50
CA LEU A 6 1.52 -43.61 29.65
C LEU A 6 1.90 -42.97 28.31
N GLU A 7 0.89 -42.29 27.77
CA GLU A 7 1.02 -41.01 27.08
C GLU A 7 1.94 -40.98 25.84
N ARG A 8 1.38 -41.39 24.71
CA ARG A 8 1.70 -40.70 23.44
C ARG A 8 0.74 -39.55 23.30
N GLU A 9 1.12 -38.41 23.86
CA GLU A 9 0.49 -37.14 23.53
C GLU A 9 0.69 -36.85 22.03
N ASP A 10 -0.43 -36.49 21.43
CA ASP A 10 -0.64 -36.09 20.05
C ASP A 10 0.02 -34.72 19.82
N VAL A 11 1.31 -34.71 19.45
CA VAL A 11 1.95 -33.51 18.92
C VAL A 11 1.63 -33.44 17.43
N THR A 12 0.39 -33.07 17.10
CA THR A 12 0.12 -32.36 15.84
C THR A 12 0.94 -31.07 15.87
N SER A 13 2.15 -31.12 15.35
CA SER A 13 2.86 -29.94 14.92
C SER A 13 1.96 -29.23 13.92
N LYS A 14 1.32 -28.13 14.33
CA LYS A 14 0.86 -27.13 13.36
C LYS A 14 2.09 -26.80 12.53
N GLU A 15 2.11 -27.26 11.27
CA GLU A 15 3.00 -26.69 10.27
C GLU A 15 2.74 -25.18 10.32
N THR A 16 3.68 -24.44 10.90
CA THR A 16 3.59 -22.99 10.95
C THR A 16 3.64 -22.54 9.49
N ALA A 17 2.52 -22.06 8.98
CA ALA A 17 2.45 -21.49 7.64
C ALA A 17 3.60 -20.49 7.51
N MET A 18 4.42 -20.64 6.47
CA MET A 18 5.51 -19.69 6.25
C MET A 18 4.91 -18.30 6.01
N PRO A 19 5.37 -17.26 6.71
CA PRO A 19 4.81 -15.93 6.56
C PRO A 19 5.08 -15.38 5.15
N TYR A 20 4.15 -14.59 4.62
CA TYR A 20 4.35 -13.91 3.32
C TYR A 20 5.26 -12.68 3.42
N PHE A 21 5.46 -12.17 4.64
CA PHE A 21 6.24 -10.98 4.92
C PHE A 21 7.32 -11.28 5.97
N ASP A 22 8.52 -10.72 5.77
CA ASP A 22 9.61 -10.84 6.74
C ASP A 22 9.33 -9.99 7.99
N GLU A 23 10.17 -10.12 9.00
CA GLU A 23 10.05 -9.40 10.27
C GLU A 23 10.13 -7.85 10.16
N PHE A 24 10.36 -7.31 8.96
CA PHE A 24 10.41 -5.88 8.64
C PHE A 24 9.28 -5.47 7.68
N GLY A 25 8.32 -6.36 7.42
CA GLY A 25 7.18 -6.13 6.55
C GLY A 25 7.50 -6.14 5.05
N ARG A 26 8.68 -6.60 4.64
CA ARG A 26 8.98 -6.83 3.22
C ARG A 26 8.33 -8.13 2.77
N CYS A 27 7.69 -8.13 1.61
CA CYS A 27 7.13 -9.34 1.02
C CYS A 27 8.26 -10.31 0.62
N ILE A 28 8.15 -11.57 1.02
CA ILE A 28 9.17 -12.60 0.81
C ILE A 28 9.01 -13.18 -0.61
N PRO A 29 10.03 -13.04 -1.48
CA PRO A 29 9.96 -13.60 -2.83
C PRO A 29 9.91 -15.12 -2.76
N THR A 30 8.83 -15.73 -3.24
CA THR A 30 8.63 -17.18 -3.12
C THR A 30 8.34 -17.78 -4.48
N ALA A 31 9.22 -18.66 -4.99
CA ALA A 31 9.04 -19.38 -6.26
C ALA A 31 8.66 -18.48 -7.46
N LEU A 32 9.38 -17.37 -7.64
CA LEU A 32 9.18 -16.43 -8.75
C LEU A 32 10.01 -16.83 -9.97
N THR A 33 9.48 -16.55 -11.16
CA THR A 33 10.22 -16.71 -12.41
C THR A 33 10.89 -15.41 -12.83
N ALA A 34 10.22 -14.27 -12.59
CA ALA A 34 10.79 -12.96 -12.84
C ALA A 34 11.81 -12.54 -11.75
N PRO A 35 12.76 -11.64 -12.08
CA PRO A 35 13.82 -11.25 -11.16
C PRO A 35 13.31 -10.51 -9.92
N ALA A 36 13.73 -10.97 -8.74
CA ALA A 36 13.67 -10.27 -7.47
C ALA A 36 14.87 -10.65 -6.62
N HIS A 37 15.31 -9.75 -5.74
CA HIS A 37 16.34 -10.10 -4.76
C HIS A 37 15.72 -10.98 -3.65
N ILE A 38 16.25 -12.19 -3.45
CA ILE A 38 15.74 -13.10 -2.41
C ILE A 38 15.93 -12.48 -1.02
N GLU A 39 17.18 -12.07 -0.73
CA GLU A 39 17.54 -11.35 0.48
C GLU A 39 17.67 -9.87 0.19
N SER A 40 17.06 -9.04 1.05
CA SER A 40 17.11 -7.60 0.88
C SER A 40 18.33 -6.96 1.49
N ARG A 41 18.98 -6.06 0.75
CA ARG A 41 20.11 -5.28 1.27
C ARG A 41 19.68 -4.09 2.12
N ARG A 42 18.41 -3.68 1.99
CA ARG A 42 17.79 -2.60 2.77
C ARG A 42 18.52 -1.25 2.63
N TYR A 43 19.10 -1.00 1.46
CA TYR A 43 19.80 0.26 1.20
C TYR A 43 18.85 1.45 1.10
N PHE A 44 17.66 1.24 0.53
CA PHE A 44 16.67 2.29 0.34
C PHE A 44 15.37 1.89 1.04
N LEU A 45 15.24 2.32 2.29
CA LEU A 45 14.02 2.14 3.08
C LEU A 45 13.30 3.48 3.22
N ALA A 46 11.97 3.43 3.12
CA ALA A 46 11.12 4.50 3.59
C ALA A 46 11.14 4.50 5.13
N VAL A 47 11.09 5.68 5.73
CA VAL A 47 10.90 5.84 7.18
C VAL A 47 9.41 5.96 7.45
N GLN A 48 8.88 5.25 8.45
CA GLN A 48 7.47 5.32 8.83
C GLN A 48 7.09 6.76 9.21
N PRO A 49 6.20 7.44 8.45
CA PRO A 49 5.68 8.73 8.85
C PRO A 49 4.80 8.60 10.10
N GLN A 50 4.67 9.69 10.86
CA GLN A 50 3.63 9.77 11.89
C GLN A 50 2.25 9.65 11.25
N VAL A 51 1.42 8.73 11.75
CA VAL A 51 0.06 8.53 11.27
C VAL A 51 -0.90 9.40 12.08
N ASP A 52 -1.14 10.61 11.59
CA ASP A 52 -2.22 11.47 12.07
C ASP A 52 -3.40 11.42 11.08
N TYR A 53 -4.45 10.70 11.44
CA TYR A 53 -5.64 10.57 10.59
C TYR A 53 -6.32 11.90 10.26
N SER A 54 -6.26 12.88 11.16
CA SER A 54 -6.87 14.19 10.93
C SER A 54 -6.09 14.97 9.88
N GLU A 55 -4.76 15.00 9.99
CA GLU A 55 -3.92 15.66 9.00
C GLU A 55 -4.01 14.99 7.63
N ILE A 56 -3.93 13.65 7.60
CA ILE A 56 -4.04 12.86 6.36
C ILE A 56 -5.38 13.12 5.69
N TYR A 57 -6.48 13.07 6.44
CA TYR A 57 -7.82 13.36 5.94
C TYR A 57 -7.93 14.77 5.37
N ASN A 58 -7.43 15.78 6.08
CA ASN A 58 -7.51 17.18 5.65
C ASN A 58 -6.73 17.40 4.35
N ARG A 59 -5.48 16.92 4.26
CA ARG A 59 -4.67 17.05 3.03
C ARG A 59 -5.34 16.41 1.82
N LEU A 60 -5.86 15.20 1.99
CA LEU A 60 -6.55 14.48 0.93
C LEU A 60 -7.87 15.16 0.53
N ASN A 61 -8.65 15.62 1.51
CA ASN A 61 -9.92 16.29 1.24
C ASN A 61 -9.73 17.66 0.58
N GLU A 62 -8.68 18.40 0.92
CA GLU A 62 -8.32 19.66 0.24
C GLU A 62 -7.98 19.48 -1.24
N CYS A 63 -7.63 18.26 -1.66
CA CYS A 63 -7.32 17.92 -3.05
C CYS A 63 -8.52 17.30 -3.76
N PHE A 64 -9.29 16.45 -3.08
CA PHE A 64 -10.30 15.59 -3.71
C PHE A 64 -11.75 15.93 -3.34
N GLY A 65 -12.01 16.73 -2.30
CA GLY A 65 -13.35 17.22 -1.97
C GLY A 65 -14.37 16.14 -1.56
N PHE A 66 -13.97 15.08 -0.86
CA PHE A 66 -14.84 13.95 -0.49
C PHE A 66 -15.57 14.11 0.86
N SER A 67 -15.49 15.25 1.54
CA SER A 67 -16.01 15.44 2.91
C SER A 67 -17.52 15.18 3.08
N GLU A 68 -18.31 15.28 2.01
CA GLU A 68 -19.74 14.91 2.03
C GLU A 68 -19.98 13.40 1.98
N GLN A 69 -18.98 12.62 1.55
CA GLN A 69 -19.07 11.18 1.29
C GLN A 69 -18.42 10.34 2.39
N LEU A 70 -17.34 10.83 3.00
CA LEU A 70 -16.61 10.15 4.06
C LEU A 70 -16.24 11.15 5.15
N SER A 71 -16.65 10.88 6.40
CA SER A 71 -16.24 11.68 7.55
C SER A 71 -14.88 11.24 8.11
N LEU A 72 -14.19 12.13 8.83
CA LEU A 72 -12.93 11.80 9.51
C LEU A 72 -13.06 10.60 10.45
N ALA A 73 -14.15 10.51 11.22
CA ALA A 73 -14.38 9.39 12.12
C ALA A 73 -14.54 8.06 11.36
N ALA A 74 -15.26 8.08 10.24
CA ALA A 74 -15.43 6.91 9.38
C ALA A 74 -14.11 6.50 8.69
N PHE A 75 -13.31 7.47 8.23
CA PHE A 75 -11.97 7.21 7.70
C PHE A 75 -11.10 6.49 8.72
N LYS A 76 -10.95 7.08 9.92
CA LYS A 76 -10.16 6.50 11.01
C LYS A 76 -10.61 5.08 11.34
N GLN A 77 -11.92 4.87 11.51
CA GLN A 77 -12.48 3.56 11.81
C GLN A 77 -12.15 2.52 10.71
N ARG A 78 -12.35 2.87 9.43
CA ARG A 78 -12.06 1.97 8.30
C ARG A 78 -10.58 1.63 8.21
N ALA A 79 -9.71 2.62 8.42
CA ALA A 79 -8.27 2.43 8.39
C ALA A 79 -7.78 1.53 9.55
N GLU A 80 -8.22 1.81 10.78
CA GLU A 80 -7.86 1.00 11.96
C GLU A 80 -8.34 -0.45 11.82
N ALA A 81 -9.53 -0.66 11.25
CA ALA A 81 -10.03 -2.01 10.98
C ALA A 81 -9.16 -2.81 10.00
N ILE A 82 -8.58 -2.16 8.97
CA ILE A 82 -7.67 -2.82 8.01
C ILE A 82 -6.41 -3.28 8.72
N ILE A 83 -5.74 -2.40 9.46
CA ILE A 83 -4.48 -2.75 10.15
C ILE A 83 -4.72 -3.78 11.25
N GLU A 84 -5.82 -3.67 12.00
CA GLU A 84 -6.14 -4.65 13.03
C GLU A 84 -6.46 -6.01 12.43
N SER A 85 -7.16 -6.06 11.29
CA SER A 85 -7.38 -7.31 10.55
C SER A 85 -6.07 -7.93 10.08
N LEU A 86 -5.08 -7.13 9.66
CA LEU A 86 -3.78 -7.65 9.23
C LEU A 86 -2.96 -8.16 10.42
N ARG A 87 -2.95 -7.44 11.54
CA ARG A 87 -2.24 -7.85 12.77
C ARG A 87 -2.72 -9.19 13.33
N ASN A 88 -4.02 -9.45 13.21
CA ASN A 88 -4.65 -10.68 13.70
C ASN A 88 -4.66 -11.82 12.67
N ASP A 89 -3.99 -11.65 11.52
CA ASP A 89 -3.88 -12.64 10.46
C ASP A 89 -2.46 -13.21 10.47
N ASP A 90 -2.28 -14.45 10.96
CA ASP A 90 -0.96 -15.07 11.15
C ASP A 90 -0.11 -15.06 9.85
N GLU A 91 -0.74 -15.18 8.67
CA GLU A 91 -0.04 -15.18 7.38
C GLU A 91 0.50 -13.80 6.97
N TYR A 92 -0.16 -12.73 7.42
CA TYR A 92 0.08 -11.35 6.95
C TYR A 92 0.48 -10.36 8.04
N SER A 93 0.44 -10.74 9.32
CA SER A 93 0.73 -9.88 10.47
C SER A 93 2.04 -9.11 10.33
N ASN A 94 3.06 -9.75 9.76
CA ASN A 94 4.37 -9.18 9.54
C ASN A 94 4.38 -7.95 8.61
N ILE A 95 3.40 -7.79 7.69
CA ILE A 95 3.33 -6.58 6.85
C ILE A 95 3.22 -5.30 7.70
N THR A 96 2.62 -5.42 8.89
CA THR A 96 2.41 -4.31 9.83
C THR A 96 3.66 -3.93 10.62
N GLN A 97 4.75 -4.69 10.48
CA GLN A 97 6.07 -4.34 11.00
C GLN A 97 6.84 -3.40 10.07
N GLY A 98 6.40 -3.28 8.81
CA GLY A 98 6.96 -2.38 7.82
C GLY A 98 6.27 -1.01 7.79
N VAL A 99 6.65 -0.19 6.80
CA VAL A 99 5.98 1.10 6.56
C VAL A 99 4.54 0.87 6.10
N ALA A 100 3.61 1.54 6.76
CA ALA A 100 2.19 1.48 6.49
C ALA A 100 1.60 2.89 6.54
N VAL A 101 1.03 3.36 5.43
CA VAL A 101 0.42 4.70 5.34
C VAL A 101 -1.01 4.60 4.86
N PRO A 102 -2.00 5.07 5.64
CA PRO A 102 -3.39 5.07 5.21
C PRO A 102 -3.61 6.15 4.15
N PHE A 103 -4.48 5.86 3.19
CA PHE A 103 -4.89 6.80 2.16
C PHE A 103 -6.40 6.73 1.90
N ILE A 104 -6.90 7.74 1.19
CA ILE A 104 -8.28 7.83 0.72
C ILE A 104 -8.24 8.10 -0.79
N LEU A 105 -9.05 7.38 -1.54
CA LEU A 105 -9.34 7.69 -2.94
C LEU A 105 -10.82 8.08 -3.07
N PRO A 106 -11.13 9.19 -3.74
CA PRO A 106 -12.51 9.66 -3.88
C PRO A 106 -13.32 8.70 -4.75
N LYS A 107 -14.65 8.75 -4.59
CA LYS A 107 -15.55 8.11 -5.54
C LYS A 107 -15.41 8.81 -6.90
N ALA A 108 -14.94 8.11 -7.91
CA ALA A 108 -14.65 8.69 -9.21
C ALA A 108 -14.74 7.66 -10.35
N VAL A 109 -14.96 8.17 -11.56
CA VAL A 109 -14.87 7.41 -12.81
C VAL A 109 -13.90 8.13 -13.72
N TYR A 110 -12.82 7.45 -14.11
CA TYR A 110 -11.81 8.01 -15.00
C TYR A 110 -11.88 7.35 -16.36
N ASN A 111 -11.95 8.17 -17.41
CA ASN A 111 -11.88 7.70 -18.79
C ASN A 111 -10.44 7.43 -19.21
N ASP A 112 -9.50 8.21 -18.68
CA ASP A 112 -8.07 8.13 -18.96
C ASP A 112 -7.30 8.19 -17.63
N ILE A 113 -6.59 7.12 -17.32
CA ILE A 113 -5.80 7.00 -16.08
C ILE A 113 -4.61 7.96 -16.11
N GLY A 114 -3.98 8.13 -17.27
CA GLY A 114 -2.80 8.99 -17.43
C GLY A 114 -3.16 10.46 -17.28
N GLU A 115 -4.26 10.89 -17.91
CA GLU A 115 -4.77 12.26 -17.78
C GLU A 115 -5.11 12.61 -16.32
N ALA A 116 -5.85 11.74 -15.63
CA ALA A 116 -6.21 11.94 -14.22
C ALA A 116 -4.96 11.95 -13.32
N LEU A 117 -4.02 11.04 -13.55
CA LEU A 117 -2.77 11.00 -12.79
C LEU A 117 -1.96 12.29 -12.97
N GLU A 118 -1.84 12.78 -14.21
CA GLU A 118 -1.10 14.00 -14.54
C GLU A 118 -1.74 15.25 -13.94
N ASN A 119 -3.04 15.45 -14.16
CA ASN A 119 -3.72 16.71 -13.89
C ASN A 119 -4.30 16.81 -12.47
N ASP A 120 -4.70 15.68 -11.88
CA ASP A 120 -5.35 15.67 -10.56
C ASP A 120 -4.35 15.22 -9.48
N TYR A 121 -3.79 14.02 -9.65
CA TYR A 121 -3.01 13.37 -8.59
C TYR A 121 -1.59 13.93 -8.44
N LEU A 122 -0.84 14.08 -9.53
CA LEU A 122 0.54 14.62 -9.44
C LEU A 122 0.54 16.10 -9.05
N THR A 123 -0.44 16.88 -9.51
CA THR A 123 -0.65 18.26 -9.04
C THR A 123 -1.03 18.30 -7.55
N ALA A 124 -1.83 17.36 -7.07
CA ALA A 124 -2.16 17.26 -5.65
C ALA A 124 -0.96 16.84 -4.78
N VAL A 125 -0.12 15.91 -5.27
CA VAL A 125 1.15 15.53 -4.61
C VAL A 125 2.06 16.76 -4.49
N ASP A 126 2.24 17.49 -5.59
CA ASP A 126 3.04 18.70 -5.65
C ASP A 126 2.57 19.76 -4.62
N LYS A 127 1.26 20.03 -4.60
CA LYS A 127 0.64 20.97 -3.65
C LYS A 127 0.85 20.52 -2.19
N SER A 128 0.56 19.25 -1.88
CA SER A 128 0.70 18.72 -0.51
C SER A 128 2.14 18.76 -0.04
N PHE A 129 3.09 18.37 -0.91
CA PHE A 129 4.52 18.42 -0.64
C PHE A 129 5.00 19.84 -0.32
N HIS A 130 4.71 20.82 -1.19
CA HIS A 130 5.12 22.21 -0.97
C HIS A 130 4.46 22.85 0.27
N THR A 131 3.21 22.48 0.56
CA THR A 131 2.53 22.94 1.77
C THR A 131 3.24 22.46 3.03
N LYS A 132 3.70 21.20 3.05
CA LYS A 132 4.41 20.63 4.19
C LYS A 132 5.89 21.06 4.24
N PHE A 133 6.55 21.17 3.09
CA PHE A 133 7.98 21.41 2.96
C PHE A 133 8.26 22.66 2.11
N PRO A 134 7.91 23.88 2.57
CA PRO A 134 8.00 25.10 1.75
C PRO A 134 9.43 25.52 1.37
N LYS A 135 10.45 24.88 1.97
CA LYS A 135 11.86 25.11 1.67
C LYS A 135 12.42 24.16 0.62
N TYR A 136 11.66 23.13 0.24
CA TYR A 136 12.05 22.10 -0.71
C TYR A 136 11.20 22.20 -1.96
N SER A 137 11.67 21.62 -3.05
CA SER A 137 10.94 21.56 -4.31
C SER A 137 10.58 20.12 -4.66
N PHE A 138 9.33 19.90 -5.07
CA PHE A 138 8.93 18.67 -5.75
C PHE A 138 9.23 18.82 -7.25
N VAL A 139 9.89 17.82 -7.85
CA VAL A 139 10.21 17.81 -9.28
C VAL A 139 9.58 16.58 -9.92
N ASN A 140 8.56 16.81 -10.74
CA ASN A 140 8.06 15.78 -11.63
C ASN A 140 9.03 15.61 -12.81
N HIS A 141 9.69 14.46 -12.88
CA HIS A 141 10.66 14.15 -13.94
C HIS A 141 10.02 13.62 -15.23
N SER A 142 8.70 13.43 -15.28
CA SER A 142 8.01 13.09 -16.52
C SER A 142 7.99 14.30 -17.45
N VAL A 143 8.70 14.20 -18.57
CA VAL A 143 8.79 15.28 -19.57
C VAL A 143 7.73 15.19 -20.67
N GLU A 144 7.01 14.07 -20.74
CA GLU A 144 5.93 13.86 -21.70
C GLU A 144 4.58 13.77 -20.96
N SER A 145 3.50 14.13 -21.65
CA SER A 145 2.16 13.88 -21.14
C SER A 145 1.89 12.38 -21.00
N LEU A 146 1.17 12.02 -19.95
CA LEU A 146 0.73 10.67 -19.60
C LEU A 146 -0.63 10.33 -20.25
N THR A 147 -1.36 11.32 -20.75
CA THR A 147 -2.65 11.15 -21.42
C THR A 147 -2.60 10.04 -22.48
N GLY A 148 -3.47 9.04 -22.34
CA GLY A 148 -3.61 7.91 -23.25
C GLY A 148 -2.47 6.89 -23.20
N LYS A 149 -1.47 7.06 -22.30
CA LYS A 149 -0.29 6.19 -22.23
C LYS A 149 -0.40 5.11 -21.16
N PHE A 150 -1.26 5.30 -20.17
CA PHE A 150 -1.34 4.40 -19.02
C PHE A 150 -2.60 3.52 -19.08
N GLY A 151 -2.43 2.29 -18.60
CA GLY A 151 -3.48 1.29 -18.48
C GLY A 151 -3.23 0.41 -17.27
N VAL A 152 -4.22 -0.42 -16.93
CA VAL A 152 -4.08 -1.40 -15.85
C VAL A 152 -3.18 -2.54 -16.33
N ALA A 153 -2.11 -2.83 -15.59
CA ALA A 153 -1.27 -3.99 -15.84
C ALA A 153 -2.03 -5.28 -15.46
N GLU A 154 -2.05 -6.27 -16.33
CA GLU A 154 -2.68 -7.56 -16.05
C GLU A 154 -2.07 -8.21 -14.80
N GLY A 155 -2.92 -8.78 -13.94
CA GLY A 155 -2.50 -9.40 -12.69
C GLY A 155 -2.19 -8.44 -11.54
N SER A 156 -2.13 -7.12 -11.79
CA SER A 156 -1.94 -6.11 -10.73
C SER A 156 -3.13 -5.99 -9.77
N ARG A 157 -4.33 -6.41 -10.22
CA ARG A 157 -5.62 -6.27 -9.53
C ARG A 157 -6.08 -4.81 -9.41
N HIS A 158 -5.45 -3.86 -10.09
CA HIS A 158 -5.81 -2.44 -10.04
C HIS A 158 -7.19 -2.18 -10.67
N GLU A 159 -7.66 -3.03 -11.58
CA GLU A 159 -9.01 -2.98 -12.11
C GLU A 159 -10.06 -3.08 -10.99
N LYS A 160 -9.81 -3.88 -9.95
CA LYS A 160 -10.70 -3.99 -8.78
C LYS A 160 -10.75 -2.68 -8.00
N LEU A 161 -9.63 -1.96 -7.89
CA LEU A 161 -9.57 -0.65 -7.24
C LEU A 161 -10.39 0.37 -8.02
N LEU A 162 -10.24 0.43 -9.34
CA LEU A 162 -11.01 1.35 -10.19
C LEU A 162 -12.51 1.04 -10.11
N GLU A 163 -12.91 -0.24 -10.14
CA GLU A 163 -14.32 -0.61 -9.94
C GLU A 163 -14.83 -0.22 -8.55
N ALA A 164 -14.04 -0.39 -7.49
CA ALA A 164 -14.42 0.05 -6.15
C ALA A 164 -14.61 1.57 -6.07
N MET A 165 -13.71 2.35 -6.68
CA MET A 165 -13.81 3.82 -6.77
C MET A 165 -15.05 4.29 -7.52
N LYS A 166 -15.57 3.52 -8.49
CA LYS A 166 -16.85 3.87 -9.14
C LYS A 166 -18.03 3.78 -8.18
N GLN A 167 -17.95 2.91 -7.17
CA GLN A 167 -19.06 2.63 -6.24
C GLN A 167 -19.04 3.55 -5.02
N ASP A 168 -17.89 3.67 -4.35
CA ASP A 168 -17.73 4.42 -3.10
C ASP A 168 -16.31 5.00 -2.95
N VAL A 169 -16.12 5.84 -1.94
CA VAL A 169 -14.80 6.27 -1.47
C VAL A 169 -14.03 5.05 -0.96
N VAL A 170 -12.78 4.89 -1.42
CA VAL A 170 -11.92 3.79 -0.99
C VAL A 170 -10.98 4.26 0.10
N VAL A 171 -10.90 3.49 1.19
CA VAL A 171 -9.90 3.64 2.25
C VAL A 171 -8.96 2.45 2.16
N GLY A 172 -7.65 2.71 2.12
CA GLY A 172 -6.63 1.68 1.98
C GLY A 172 -5.36 2.01 2.74
N TYR A 173 -4.41 1.08 2.69
CA TYR A 173 -3.05 1.28 3.17
C TYR A 173 -2.05 1.03 2.05
N TYR A 174 -1.08 1.93 1.94
CA TYR A 174 0.08 1.78 1.09
C TYR A 174 1.23 1.16 1.90
N PHE A 175 1.78 0.07 1.37
CA PHE A 175 2.94 -0.63 1.94
C PHE A 175 4.03 -0.72 0.87
N PRO A 176 5.19 -0.06 1.03
CA PRO A 176 6.34 -0.25 0.16
C PRO A 176 7.05 -1.58 0.49
N SER A 177 6.34 -2.70 0.36
CA SER A 177 6.77 -4.03 0.80
C SER A 177 7.42 -4.86 -0.31
N LEU A 178 7.27 -4.48 -1.58
CA LEU A 178 7.85 -5.14 -2.75
C LEU A 178 9.19 -4.51 -3.17
N LEU A 179 10.06 -4.26 -2.18
CA LEU A 179 11.39 -3.69 -2.43
C LEU A 179 12.30 -4.70 -3.15
N GLU A 180 13.01 -4.18 -4.17
CA GLU A 180 13.99 -4.94 -4.96
C GLU A 180 13.37 -6.05 -5.84
N TYR A 181 12.12 -5.83 -6.27
CA TYR A 181 11.41 -6.62 -7.27
C TYR A 181 11.47 -5.93 -8.64
N SER A 182 11.59 -6.71 -9.72
CA SER A 182 11.15 -6.23 -11.03
C SER A 182 9.62 -6.12 -11.07
N VAL A 183 9.07 -5.26 -11.94
CA VAL A 183 7.61 -5.12 -12.07
C VAL A 183 6.90 -6.46 -12.37
N PRO A 184 7.40 -7.33 -13.29
CA PRO A 184 6.80 -8.64 -13.49
C PRO A 184 6.85 -9.54 -12.24
N ALA A 185 7.94 -9.49 -11.46
CA ALA A 185 8.06 -10.25 -10.22
C ALA A 185 7.08 -9.76 -9.14
N ALA A 186 6.85 -8.45 -9.08
CA ALA A 186 5.86 -7.86 -8.18
C ALA A 186 4.44 -8.34 -8.52
N ILE A 187 4.08 -8.39 -9.81
CA ILE A 187 2.79 -8.94 -10.27
C ILE A 187 2.66 -10.43 -9.91
N GLU A 188 3.69 -11.24 -10.21
CA GLU A 188 3.71 -12.66 -9.85
C GLU A 188 3.53 -12.88 -8.34
N GLN A 189 4.22 -12.08 -7.52
CA GLN A 189 4.16 -12.19 -6.06
C GLN A 189 2.79 -11.78 -5.52
N VAL A 190 2.21 -10.66 -5.99
CA VAL A 190 0.85 -10.24 -5.60
C VAL A 190 -0.18 -11.29 -5.99
N GLY A 191 -0.01 -11.97 -7.13
CA GLY A 191 -0.85 -13.08 -7.55
C GLY A 191 -0.93 -14.23 -6.54
N LYS A 192 0.06 -14.38 -5.66
CA LYS A 192 0.13 -15.41 -4.61
C LYS A 192 -0.46 -14.93 -3.27
N LEU A 193 -0.68 -13.64 -3.10
CA LEU A 193 -1.31 -13.07 -1.91
C LEU A 193 -2.84 -13.15 -2.01
N SER A 194 -3.52 -13.13 -0.86
CA SER A 194 -4.99 -13.05 -0.83
C SER A 194 -5.54 -11.82 -1.56
N ASP A 195 -6.81 -11.89 -1.96
CA ASP A 195 -7.49 -10.85 -2.75
C ASP A 195 -7.60 -9.48 -2.05
N LYS A 196 -7.26 -9.39 -0.75
CA LYS A 196 -7.19 -8.12 -0.03
C LYS A 196 -5.98 -7.26 -0.44
N PHE A 197 -5.03 -7.82 -1.18
CA PHE A 197 -3.84 -7.13 -1.70
C PHE A 197 -3.93 -6.92 -3.21
N LEU A 198 -3.40 -5.78 -3.66
CA LEU A 198 -3.18 -5.43 -5.05
C LEU A 198 -1.79 -4.79 -5.21
N LEU A 199 -1.29 -4.77 -6.44
CA LEU A 199 -0.06 -4.04 -6.75
C LEU A 199 -0.38 -2.56 -6.91
N ALA A 200 0.24 -1.75 -6.05
CA ALA A 200 0.02 -0.31 -6.04
C ALA A 200 0.33 0.32 -7.40
N GLY A 201 -0.54 1.23 -7.84
CA GLY A 201 -0.35 2.00 -9.08
C GLY A 201 -0.30 3.50 -8.79
N GLY A 202 -0.55 4.31 -9.83
CA GLY A 202 -0.39 5.76 -9.74
C GLY A 202 -1.31 6.42 -8.70
N PHE A 203 -2.59 6.04 -8.65
CA PHE A 203 -3.59 6.72 -7.82
C PHE A 203 -3.37 6.50 -6.32
N ASP A 204 -3.26 5.25 -5.88
CA ASP A 204 -3.07 4.90 -4.47
C ASP A 204 -1.69 5.30 -3.96
N THR A 205 -0.64 5.19 -4.80
CA THR A 205 0.69 5.71 -4.46
C THR A 205 0.67 7.23 -4.30
N ALA A 206 0.06 7.97 -5.24
CA ALA A 206 -0.08 9.41 -5.13
C ALA A 206 -0.93 9.82 -3.93
N ALA A 207 -2.03 9.14 -3.65
CA ALA A 207 -2.85 9.40 -2.46
C ALA A 207 -2.07 9.18 -1.16
N ALA A 208 -1.24 8.14 -1.08
CA ALA A 208 -0.35 7.94 0.06
C ALA A 208 0.65 9.11 0.23
N PHE A 209 1.22 9.60 -0.87
CA PHE A 209 2.13 10.75 -0.85
C PHE A 209 1.42 12.07 -0.49
N ILE A 210 0.18 12.28 -0.93
CA ILE A 210 -0.62 13.45 -0.55
C ILE A 210 -0.91 13.41 0.96
N GLY A 211 -1.33 12.26 1.48
CA GLY A 211 -1.65 12.09 2.90
C GLY A 211 -0.42 12.21 3.80
N SER A 212 0.71 11.64 3.36
CA SER A 212 1.97 11.63 4.10
C SER A 212 3.16 12.03 3.21
N PRO A 213 3.36 13.34 2.96
CA PRO A 213 4.45 13.83 2.12
C PRO A 213 5.84 13.47 2.64
N ASP A 214 5.97 13.14 3.93
CA ASP A 214 7.22 12.68 4.55
C ASP A 214 7.80 11.44 3.87
N LEU A 215 6.98 10.66 3.14
CA LEU A 215 7.47 9.54 2.33
C LEU A 215 8.41 9.99 1.21
N LEU A 216 8.33 11.24 0.77
CA LEU A 216 9.07 11.78 -0.37
C LEU A 216 10.34 12.55 0.01
N LEU A 217 10.55 12.82 1.30
CA LEU A 217 11.69 13.59 1.77
C LEU A 217 12.41 12.84 2.89
N ARG A 218 13.70 12.61 2.68
CA ARG A 218 14.63 12.25 3.75
C ARG A 218 15.44 13.47 4.11
N GLU A 219 15.35 13.89 5.36
CA GLU A 219 16.13 15.02 5.89
C GLU A 219 17.50 14.59 6.43
N ASP A 220 17.81 13.28 6.41
CA ASP A 220 18.97 12.63 7.04
C ASP A 220 20.03 12.08 6.08
#